data_AF-A0A1V6NF07-F1
#
_entry.id   AF-A0A1V6NF07-F1
#
_cell.length_a   1.000
_cell.length_b   1.000
_cell.length_c   1.000
_cell.angle_alpha   90.00
_cell.angle_beta   90.00
_cell.angle_gamma   90.00
#
_symmetry.space_group_name_H-M   'P 1'
#
loop_
_entity.id
_entity.type
_entity.pdbx_description
1 polymer ?
#
loop_
_entity_poly.entity_id
_entity_poly.type
_entity_poly.pdbx_seq_one_letter_code
_entity_poly.pdbx_strand_id
1 'polypeptide(L)'
;MSSQWWLPRLSFFQSLRQSQFTLPVRPEFLVSSSFHFVNPRHHITATDNITQVFPESVVAGLSDEEALALFTRGFFGGFIFGFERSILRMGGWNVLPARFTGFQGDPHASQIWNASELPRSHLLPVGSSLFGSFKVLDKHIGPESSDQRASYVDYGFGSDESTFAGCHRFQITRSPCIGAEPLVQFELQHFRCNPQKNEPSVAEYVAWFHYGYAKALFANAVQCILLR
;
A
#
# COMPACT_ATOMS: atom_id res chain seq x y z
N MET A 1 21.11 12.10 32.34
CA MET A 1 19.67 11.78 32.23
C MET A 1 19.27 11.97 30.77
N SER A 2 18.84 10.89 30.12
CA SER A 2 18.79 10.72 28.65
C SER A 2 17.68 11.53 27.99
N SER A 3 18.06 12.39 27.05
CA SER A 3 17.22 13.17 26.15
C SER A 3 16.83 12.37 24.89
N GLN A 4 16.09 11.27 25.05
CA GLN A 4 15.68 10.37 23.94
C GLN A 4 14.18 10.38 23.60
N TRP A 5 13.42 11.37 24.09
CA TRP A 5 11.95 11.42 23.92
C TRP A 5 11.47 12.36 22.79
N TRP A 6 12.38 12.90 21.99
CA TRP A 6 12.13 13.76 20.83
C TRP A 6 12.88 13.10 19.67
N LEU A 7 12.30 12.36 18.71
CA LEU A 7 11.20 12.73 17.82
C LEU A 7 10.77 11.45 17.06
N PRO A 8 9.66 10.78 17.43
CA PRO A 8 9.08 9.73 16.60
C PRO A 8 8.87 10.23 15.17
N ARG A 9 8.58 11.53 15.02
CA ARG A 9 8.32 12.21 13.74
C ARG A 9 9.56 12.48 12.87
N LEU A 10 10.79 12.32 13.38
CA LEU A 10 11.98 12.60 12.58
C LEU A 10 12.10 11.61 11.40
N SER A 11 11.91 10.31 11.67
CA SER A 11 11.92 9.27 10.62
C SER A 11 10.81 9.49 9.59
N PHE A 12 9.63 9.95 10.02
CA PHE A 12 8.56 10.37 9.12
C PHE A 12 9.01 11.49 8.17
N PHE A 13 9.51 12.61 8.70
CA PHE A 13 9.93 13.74 7.85
C PHE A 13 11.13 13.39 6.95
N GLN A 14 12.04 12.54 7.44
CA GLN A 14 13.14 12.03 6.64
C GLN A 14 12.63 11.18 5.46
N SER A 15 11.76 10.21 5.72
CA SER A 15 11.15 9.38 4.67
C SER A 15 10.33 10.23 3.68
N LEU A 16 9.52 11.16 4.17
CA LEU A 16 8.74 12.08 3.33
C LEU A 16 9.63 12.87 2.36
N ARG A 17 10.80 13.31 2.82
CA ARG A 17 11.77 14.05 2.00
C ARG A 17 12.53 13.14 1.03
N GLN A 18 12.90 11.94 1.48
CA GLN A 18 13.80 11.03 0.74
C GLN A 18 13.09 10.14 -0.26
N SER A 19 11.80 9.87 -0.09
CA SER A 19 11.05 9.06 -1.04
C SER A 19 10.88 9.77 -2.37
N GLN A 20 11.05 9.01 -3.44
CA GLN A 20 10.89 9.47 -4.82
C GLN A 20 9.48 9.19 -5.29
N PHE A 21 8.99 9.99 -6.21
CA PHE A 21 7.69 9.77 -6.83
C PHE A 21 7.86 9.80 -8.34
N THR A 22 7.25 8.82 -8.97
CA THR A 22 7.21 8.67 -10.42
C THR A 22 5.77 8.35 -10.81
N LEU A 23 5.41 8.64 -12.06
CA LEU A 23 4.08 8.26 -12.56
C LEU A 23 4.00 6.78 -12.94
N PRO A 24 4.98 6.20 -13.65
CA PRO A 24 4.88 4.79 -14.03
C PRO A 24 4.95 3.88 -12.81
N VAL A 25 3.98 2.97 -12.71
CA VAL A 25 4.08 1.76 -11.89
C VAL A 25 4.78 0.66 -12.68
N ARG A 26 5.11 -0.45 -12.02
CA ARG A 26 5.69 -1.61 -12.68
C ARG A 26 4.68 -2.23 -13.66
N PRO A 27 5.10 -2.62 -14.87
CA PRO A 27 4.19 -3.19 -15.88
C PRO A 27 3.42 -4.41 -15.38
N GLU A 28 4.05 -5.24 -14.54
CA GLU A 28 3.45 -6.45 -13.97
C GLU A 28 2.25 -6.14 -13.08
N PHE A 29 2.16 -4.93 -12.52
CA PHE A 29 1.01 -4.51 -11.73
C PHE A 29 -0.22 -4.29 -12.61
N LEU A 30 -0.05 -3.73 -13.81
CA LEU A 30 -1.15 -3.42 -14.75
C LEU A 30 -1.65 -4.64 -15.54
N VAL A 31 -1.04 -5.81 -15.35
CA VAL A 31 -1.48 -7.10 -15.90
C VAL A 31 -1.79 -8.12 -14.80
N SER A 32 -1.86 -7.67 -13.54
CA SER A 32 -2.14 -8.52 -12.39
C SER A 32 -3.62 -8.90 -12.29
N SER A 33 -3.90 -9.96 -11.52
CA SER A 33 -5.25 -10.35 -11.08
C SER A 33 -6.02 -9.15 -10.51
N SER A 34 -5.39 -8.39 -9.61
CA SER A 34 -5.94 -7.17 -8.99
C SER A 34 -6.34 -6.14 -10.04
N PHE A 35 -5.53 -5.94 -11.09
CA PHE A 35 -5.88 -5.01 -12.17
C PHE A 35 -7.13 -5.43 -12.91
N HIS A 36 -7.27 -6.72 -13.23
CA HIS A 36 -8.45 -7.24 -13.91
C HIS A 36 -9.73 -7.14 -13.06
N PHE A 37 -9.64 -7.32 -11.75
CA PHE A 37 -10.81 -7.13 -10.86
C PHE A 37 -11.22 -5.67 -10.73
N VAL A 38 -10.25 -4.75 -10.64
CA VAL A 38 -10.53 -3.33 -10.42
C VAL A 38 -10.93 -2.62 -11.72
N ASN A 39 -10.31 -2.99 -12.85
CA ASN A 39 -10.52 -2.39 -14.16
C ASN A 39 -10.83 -3.47 -15.22
N PRO A 40 -11.97 -4.18 -15.11
CA PRO A 40 -12.27 -5.32 -15.97
C PRO A 40 -12.42 -4.96 -17.46
N ARG A 41 -12.63 -3.68 -17.78
CA ARG A 41 -12.76 -3.16 -19.15
C ARG A 41 -11.47 -2.57 -19.70
N HIS A 42 -10.37 -2.62 -18.94
CA HIS A 42 -9.06 -2.11 -19.35
C HIS A 42 -9.10 -0.64 -19.81
N HIS A 43 -9.92 0.18 -19.13
CA HIS A 43 -9.98 1.60 -19.40
C HIS A 43 -8.68 2.32 -19.01
N ILE A 44 -8.52 3.54 -19.50
CA ILE A 44 -7.39 4.41 -19.14
C ILE A 44 -7.25 4.49 -17.62
N THR A 45 -6.00 4.40 -17.16
CA THR A 45 -5.65 4.49 -15.75
C THR A 45 -4.67 5.63 -15.54
N ALA A 46 -4.81 6.29 -14.40
CA ALA A 46 -3.74 7.13 -13.86
C ALA A 46 -2.96 6.31 -12.85
N THR A 47 -1.65 6.53 -12.83
CA THR A 47 -0.72 5.76 -12.04
C THR A 47 0.23 6.66 -11.27
N ASP A 48 0.69 6.17 -10.14
CA ASP A 48 1.71 6.78 -9.32
C ASP A 48 2.48 5.71 -8.56
N ASN A 49 3.75 5.99 -8.33
CA ASN A 49 4.66 5.12 -7.63
C ASN A 49 5.51 5.95 -6.68
N ILE A 50 5.60 5.53 -5.42
CA ILE A 50 6.49 6.11 -4.43
C ILE A 50 7.50 5.07 -4.01
N THR A 51 8.78 5.39 -4.13
CA THR A 51 9.86 4.46 -3.84
C THR A 51 10.81 5.03 -2.80
N GLN A 52 11.37 4.15 -1.97
CA GLN A 52 12.51 4.49 -1.12
C GLN A 52 13.41 3.27 -0.93
N VAL A 53 14.70 3.47 -1.14
CA VAL A 53 15.73 2.44 -1.00
C VAL A 53 16.43 2.61 0.34
N PHE A 54 16.68 1.48 1.00
CA PHE A 54 17.38 1.40 2.27
C PHE A 54 18.46 0.32 2.20
N PRO A 55 19.47 0.40 3.08
CA PRO A 55 20.31 -0.75 3.40
C PRO A 55 19.46 -1.90 3.97
N GLU A 56 19.78 -3.14 3.64
CA GLU A 56 19.03 -4.31 4.12
C GLU A 56 19.05 -4.44 5.65
N SER A 57 20.06 -3.86 6.32
CA SER A 57 20.10 -3.75 7.78
C SER A 57 18.85 -3.08 8.37
N VAL A 58 18.18 -2.21 7.61
CA VAL A 58 16.88 -1.63 8.00
C VAL A 58 15.78 -2.67 8.15
N VAL A 59 15.85 -3.82 7.51
CA VAL A 59 14.87 -4.93 7.62
C VAL A 59 15.50 -6.20 8.23
N ALA A 60 16.66 -6.07 8.87
CA ALA A 60 17.31 -7.20 9.54
C ALA A 60 16.36 -7.89 10.53
N GLY A 61 16.32 -9.22 10.47
CA GLY A 61 15.46 -10.06 11.30
C GLY A 61 13.98 -10.07 10.90
N LEU A 62 13.57 -9.35 9.84
CA LEU A 62 12.22 -9.44 9.30
C LEU A 62 12.18 -10.29 8.04
N SER A 63 11.18 -11.17 7.99
CA SER A 63 10.68 -11.70 6.71
C SER A 63 9.99 -10.59 5.90
N ASP A 64 9.84 -10.83 4.60
CA ASP A 64 9.11 -9.90 3.73
C ASP A 64 7.65 -9.74 4.14
N GLU A 65 7.02 -10.81 4.65
CA GLU A 65 5.63 -10.73 5.12
C GLU A 65 5.51 -9.85 6.35
N GLU A 66 6.43 -9.97 7.32
CA GLU A 66 6.46 -9.09 8.49
C GLU A 66 6.74 -7.64 8.11
N ALA A 67 7.67 -7.41 7.17
CA ALA A 67 7.95 -6.06 6.67
C ALA A 67 6.73 -5.43 6.00
N LEU A 68 6.01 -6.18 5.15
CA LEU A 68 4.78 -5.72 4.51
C LEU A 68 3.64 -5.54 5.53
N ALA A 69 3.52 -6.39 6.54
CA ALA A 69 2.53 -6.23 7.61
C ALA A 69 2.77 -4.95 8.41
N LEU A 70 4.02 -4.66 8.77
CA LEU A 70 4.41 -3.39 9.40
C LEU A 70 4.18 -2.19 8.49
N PHE A 71 4.47 -2.32 7.20
CA PHE A 71 4.20 -1.29 6.19
C PHE A 71 2.70 -0.97 6.15
N THR A 72 1.85 -2.00 6.03
CA THR A 72 0.39 -1.89 6.06
C THR A 72 -0.09 -1.25 7.36
N ARG A 73 0.42 -1.70 8.49
CA ARG A 73 0.08 -1.12 9.80
C ARG A 73 0.48 0.34 9.91
N GLY A 74 1.63 0.74 9.38
CA GLY A 74 2.04 2.14 9.37
C GLY A 74 1.17 3.00 8.44
N PHE A 75 0.91 2.53 7.21
CA PHE A 75 0.09 3.23 6.22
C PHE A 75 -1.33 3.47 6.75
N PHE A 76 -2.03 2.40 7.12
CA PHE A 76 -3.44 2.42 7.53
C PHE A 76 -3.64 2.75 9.01
N GLY A 77 -2.63 2.48 9.84
CA GLY A 77 -2.65 2.73 11.28
C GLY A 77 -2.12 4.10 11.68
N GLY A 78 -1.29 4.73 10.84
CA GLY A 78 -0.62 5.99 11.11
C GLY A 78 -1.54 7.21 11.23
N PHE A 79 -0.97 8.32 11.69
CA PHE A 79 -1.72 9.55 11.99
C PHE A 79 -2.22 10.30 10.74
N ILE A 80 -1.57 10.11 9.59
CA ILE A 80 -1.97 10.74 8.31
C ILE A 80 -3.30 10.16 7.84
N PHE A 81 -3.41 8.82 7.79
CA PHE A 81 -4.66 8.13 7.48
C PHE A 81 -5.71 8.23 8.62
N GLY A 82 -5.32 8.72 9.80
CA GLY A 82 -6.20 8.80 10.98
C GLY A 82 -7.47 9.63 10.75
N PHE A 83 -7.39 10.69 9.94
CA PHE A 83 -8.55 11.52 9.59
C PHE A 83 -9.53 10.76 8.68
N GLU A 84 -9.04 10.20 7.57
CA GLU A 84 -9.85 9.38 6.66
C GLU A 84 -10.46 8.18 7.38
N ARG A 85 -9.67 7.48 8.20
CA ARG A 85 -10.15 6.36 9.03
C ARG A 85 -11.32 6.77 9.93
N SER A 86 -11.29 7.98 10.49
CA SER A 86 -12.37 8.47 11.34
C SER A 86 -13.65 8.71 10.52
N ILE A 87 -13.52 9.30 9.32
CA ILE A 87 -14.65 9.49 8.39
C ILE A 87 -15.22 8.14 7.93
N LEU A 88 -14.36 7.19 7.55
CA LEU A 88 -14.76 5.85 7.12
C LEU A 88 -15.54 5.14 8.24
N ARG A 89 -15.05 5.19 9.49
CA ARG A 89 -15.75 4.60 10.65
C ARG A 89 -17.11 5.22 10.95
N MET A 90 -17.32 6.50 10.63
CA MET A 90 -18.60 7.18 10.79
C MET A 90 -19.60 6.88 9.65
N GLY A 91 -19.29 5.92 8.78
CA GLY A 91 -20.18 5.48 7.70
C GLY A 91 -19.74 5.94 6.30
N GLY A 92 -18.60 6.62 6.17
CA GLY A 92 -18.04 7.01 4.87
C GLY A 92 -17.73 5.82 3.94
N TRP A 93 -17.55 4.61 4.50
CA TRP A 93 -17.36 3.39 3.72
C TRP A 93 -18.54 3.06 2.79
N ASN A 94 -19.76 3.51 3.11
CA ASN A 94 -20.93 3.33 2.25
C ASN A 94 -20.83 4.11 0.93
N VAL A 95 -20.00 5.15 0.88
CA VAL A 95 -19.80 5.99 -0.30
C VAL A 95 -18.75 5.38 -1.24
N LEU A 96 -17.77 4.66 -0.69
CA LEU A 96 -16.69 4.00 -1.44
C LEU A 96 -16.50 2.55 -0.94
N PRO A 97 -17.46 1.65 -1.20
CA PRO A 97 -17.33 0.26 -0.78
C PRO A 97 -16.33 -0.46 -1.68
N ALA A 98 -15.42 -1.25 -1.09
CA ALA A 98 -14.51 -2.12 -1.84
C ALA A 98 -15.26 -3.35 -2.39
N ARG A 99 -15.81 -3.26 -3.60
CA ARG A 99 -16.63 -4.32 -4.23
C ARG A 99 -16.20 -4.55 -5.67
N PHE A 100 -15.84 -5.80 -5.97
CA PHE A 100 -15.35 -6.21 -7.27
C PHE A 100 -16.13 -7.43 -7.75
N THR A 101 -16.78 -7.32 -8.92
CA THR A 101 -17.60 -8.41 -9.49
C THR A 101 -16.76 -9.66 -9.71
N GLY A 102 -17.28 -10.82 -9.29
CA GLY A 102 -16.61 -12.10 -9.46
C GLY A 102 -15.41 -12.34 -8.52
N PHE A 103 -15.05 -11.38 -7.67
CA PHE A 103 -14.00 -11.58 -6.68
C PHE A 103 -14.47 -12.48 -5.53
N GLN A 104 -13.76 -13.58 -5.31
CA GLN A 104 -13.97 -14.47 -4.16
C GLN A 104 -12.78 -14.38 -3.20
N GLY A 105 -13.06 -13.96 -1.97
CA GLY A 105 -12.07 -13.91 -0.91
C GLY A 105 -11.86 -15.26 -0.23
N ASP A 106 -10.82 -15.34 0.59
CA ASP A 106 -10.57 -16.46 1.48
C ASP A 106 -11.73 -16.61 2.51
N PRO A 107 -12.17 -17.82 2.85
CA PRO A 107 -13.18 -18.05 3.89
C PRO A 107 -12.83 -17.46 5.26
N HIS A 108 -11.54 -17.29 5.55
CA HIS A 108 -11.00 -16.69 6.77
C HIS A 108 -10.74 -15.18 6.65
N ALA A 109 -11.23 -14.54 5.58
CA ALA A 109 -11.18 -13.09 5.44
C ALA A 109 -11.87 -12.38 6.62
N SER A 110 -11.23 -11.34 7.14
CA SER A 110 -11.70 -10.59 8.31
C SER A 110 -12.03 -9.13 7.97
N GLN A 111 -12.86 -8.51 8.79
CA GLN A 111 -13.10 -7.07 8.73
C GLN A 111 -12.37 -6.37 9.87
N ILE A 112 -11.46 -5.48 9.51
CA ILE A 112 -10.65 -4.71 10.45
C ILE A 112 -11.22 -3.30 10.57
N TRP A 113 -11.68 -2.94 11.78
CA TRP A 113 -12.29 -1.63 12.03
C TRP A 113 -11.39 -0.70 12.86
N ASN A 114 -10.45 -1.25 13.63
CA ASN A 114 -9.50 -0.47 14.41
C ASN A 114 -8.06 -0.74 13.97
N ALA A 115 -7.24 0.31 13.97
CA ALA A 115 -5.82 0.21 13.64
C ALA A 115 -5.04 -0.71 14.59
N SER A 116 -5.50 -0.88 15.83
CA SER A 116 -4.91 -1.80 16.80
C SER A 116 -4.98 -3.26 16.34
N GLU A 117 -5.99 -3.62 15.57
CA GLU A 117 -6.24 -4.98 15.06
C GLU A 117 -5.37 -5.33 13.84
N LEU A 118 -4.71 -4.34 13.22
CA LEU A 118 -3.80 -4.59 12.10
C LEU A 118 -2.62 -5.46 12.57
N PRO A 119 -2.40 -6.65 11.99
CA PRO A 119 -1.30 -7.51 12.40
C PRO A 119 0.07 -6.84 12.24
N ARG A 120 1.04 -7.29 13.04
CA ARG A 120 2.44 -6.84 12.94
C ARG A 120 3.34 -7.83 12.21
N SER A 121 2.93 -9.10 12.13
CA SER A 121 3.82 -10.19 11.69
C SER A 121 3.33 -10.97 10.48
N HIS A 122 2.08 -10.77 10.05
CA HIS A 122 1.50 -11.52 8.93
C HIS A 122 0.56 -10.63 8.13
N LEU A 123 0.39 -10.94 6.86
CA LEU A 123 -0.58 -10.25 6.01
C LEU A 123 -1.96 -10.87 6.18
N LEU A 124 -2.98 -10.01 6.21
CA LEU A 124 -4.37 -10.46 6.27
C LEU A 124 -4.70 -11.40 5.09
N PRO A 125 -5.62 -12.37 5.27
CA PRO A 125 -6.09 -13.21 4.16
C PRO A 125 -6.68 -12.40 3.01
N VAL A 126 -6.58 -12.91 1.79
CA VAL A 126 -7.20 -12.31 0.60
C VAL A 126 -8.71 -12.17 0.84
N GLY A 127 -9.26 -11.02 0.48
CA GLY A 127 -10.65 -10.65 0.73
C GLY A 127 -10.91 -9.95 2.07
N SER A 128 -9.93 -9.93 2.99
CA SER A 128 -10.05 -9.15 4.22
C SER A 128 -10.23 -7.67 3.91
N SER A 129 -11.06 -6.97 4.67
CA SER A 129 -11.37 -5.55 4.47
C SER A 129 -10.89 -4.69 5.62
N LEU A 130 -10.23 -3.58 5.29
CA LEU A 130 -9.78 -2.57 6.22
C LEU A 130 -10.72 -1.36 6.13
N PHE A 131 -11.37 -1.05 7.26
CA PHE A 131 -12.27 0.08 7.44
C PHE A 131 -13.41 0.15 6.42
N GLY A 132 -13.82 -1.01 5.86
CA GLY A 132 -14.90 -1.14 4.88
C GLY A 132 -14.59 -0.66 3.46
N SER A 133 -13.47 0.03 3.24
CA SER A 133 -13.15 0.69 1.96
C SER A 133 -11.90 0.19 1.25
N PHE A 134 -11.07 -0.61 1.94
CA PHE A 134 -9.90 -1.23 1.33
C PHE A 134 -10.02 -2.74 1.48
N LYS A 135 -9.72 -3.49 0.42
CA LYS A 135 -9.83 -4.95 0.40
C LYS A 135 -8.53 -5.55 -0.09
N VAL A 136 -8.02 -6.54 0.63
CA VAL A 136 -6.86 -7.34 0.16
C VAL A 136 -7.29 -8.11 -1.08
N LEU A 137 -6.73 -7.79 -2.25
CA LEU A 137 -7.07 -8.45 -3.51
C LEU A 137 -6.12 -9.59 -3.85
N ASP A 138 -4.84 -9.38 -3.58
CA ASP A 138 -3.81 -10.36 -3.86
C ASP A 138 -2.63 -10.15 -2.89
N LYS A 139 -1.83 -11.19 -2.71
CA LYS A 139 -0.55 -11.11 -2.01
C LYS A 139 0.39 -12.19 -2.50
N HIS A 140 1.67 -11.85 -2.56
CA HIS A 140 2.73 -12.76 -2.98
C HIS A 140 3.95 -12.56 -2.07
N ILE A 141 4.46 -13.65 -1.51
CA ILE A 141 5.73 -13.65 -0.79
C ILE A 141 6.73 -14.41 -1.65
N GLY A 142 7.74 -13.70 -2.16
CA GLY A 142 8.78 -14.32 -2.97
C GLY A 142 9.55 -15.39 -2.16
N PRO A 143 10.15 -16.39 -2.81
CA PRO A 143 10.97 -17.39 -2.12
C PRO A 143 12.31 -16.80 -1.65
N GLU A 144 12.82 -17.26 -0.51
CA GLU A 144 14.07 -16.75 0.08
C GLU A 144 15.31 -17.03 -0.78
N SER A 145 15.24 -18.04 -1.64
CA SER A 145 16.34 -18.51 -2.49
C SER A 145 16.54 -17.69 -3.77
N SER A 146 15.74 -16.65 -4.02
CA SER A 146 15.83 -15.83 -5.22
C SER A 146 16.77 -14.65 -5.04
N ASP A 147 17.72 -14.49 -5.98
CA ASP A 147 18.62 -13.34 -6.04
C ASP A 147 17.87 -12.01 -6.27
N GLN A 148 16.62 -12.00 -6.76
CA GLN A 148 15.79 -10.81 -6.77
C GLN A 148 14.40 -11.18 -6.25
N ARG A 149 14.29 -11.19 -4.92
CA ARG A 149 13.05 -11.50 -4.23
C ARG A 149 12.17 -10.25 -4.17
N ALA A 150 11.05 -10.29 -4.88
CA ALA A 150 9.98 -9.31 -4.73
C ALA A 150 8.78 -9.95 -4.02
N SER A 151 8.26 -9.25 -3.03
CA SER A 151 7.06 -9.64 -2.30
C SER A 151 6.09 -8.46 -2.27
N TYR A 152 4.79 -8.71 -2.36
CA TYR A 152 3.79 -7.64 -2.40
C TYR A 152 2.45 -8.02 -1.76
N VAL A 153 1.65 -7.00 -1.50
CA VAL A 153 0.23 -7.11 -1.17
C VAL A 153 -0.56 -5.99 -1.84
N ASP A 154 -1.73 -6.33 -2.36
CA ASP A 154 -2.61 -5.45 -3.13
C ASP A 154 -3.87 -5.12 -2.34
N TYR A 155 -4.19 -3.83 -2.26
CA TYR A 155 -5.38 -3.29 -1.61
C TYR A 155 -6.25 -2.56 -2.62
N GLY A 156 -7.32 -3.23 -3.06
CA GLY A 156 -8.35 -2.63 -3.90
C GLY A 156 -9.28 -1.72 -3.10
N PHE A 157 -9.72 -0.63 -3.70
CA PHE A 157 -10.72 0.28 -3.15
C PHE A 157 -11.66 0.78 -4.25
N GLY A 158 -12.84 1.27 -3.83
CA GLY A 158 -13.92 1.59 -4.76
C GLY A 158 -14.53 0.34 -5.39
N SER A 159 -15.19 0.50 -6.53
CA SER A 159 -15.90 -0.61 -7.16
C SER A 159 -15.88 -0.58 -8.67
N ASP A 160 -15.77 -1.76 -9.27
CA ASP A 160 -15.85 -1.98 -10.71
C ASP A 160 -17.22 -1.61 -11.31
N GLU A 161 -18.27 -1.53 -10.47
CA GLU A 161 -19.61 -1.07 -10.83
C GLU A 161 -19.81 0.45 -10.68
N SER A 162 -18.84 1.15 -10.10
CA SER A 162 -18.92 2.60 -9.84
C SER A 162 -18.06 3.42 -10.81
N THR A 163 -18.09 4.75 -10.72
CA THR A 163 -17.24 5.61 -11.57
C THR A 163 -15.80 5.76 -11.04
N PHE A 164 -15.45 5.09 -9.92
CA PHE A 164 -14.13 5.21 -9.30
C PHE A 164 -13.69 3.89 -8.66
N ALA A 165 -12.55 3.38 -9.10
CA ALA A 165 -11.89 2.26 -8.47
C ALA A 165 -10.37 2.39 -8.60
N GLY A 166 -9.64 1.69 -7.75
CA GLY A 166 -8.19 1.64 -7.84
C GLY A 166 -7.60 0.57 -6.93
N CYS A 167 -6.27 0.48 -6.96
CA CYS A 167 -5.52 -0.46 -6.16
C CYS A 167 -4.22 0.16 -5.67
N HIS A 168 -3.88 -0.10 -4.41
CA HIS A 168 -2.56 0.14 -3.86
C HIS A 168 -1.78 -1.17 -3.78
N ARG A 169 -0.60 -1.24 -4.38
CA ARG A 169 0.36 -2.33 -4.18
C ARG A 169 1.48 -1.86 -3.28
N PHE A 170 1.62 -2.50 -2.12
CA PHE A 170 2.81 -2.35 -1.29
C PHE A 170 3.78 -3.44 -1.69
N GLN A 171 4.99 -3.08 -2.06
CA GLN A 171 6.01 -4.02 -2.52
C GLN A 171 7.32 -3.79 -1.79
N ILE A 172 7.97 -4.90 -1.46
CA ILE A 172 9.36 -4.95 -1.01
C ILE A 172 10.16 -5.72 -2.06
N THR A 173 11.32 -5.19 -2.43
CA THR A 173 12.25 -5.86 -3.34
C THR A 173 13.63 -5.89 -2.72
N ARG A 174 14.17 -7.07 -2.49
CA ARG A 174 15.55 -7.27 -2.03
C ARG A 174 16.46 -7.45 -3.23
N SER A 175 17.62 -6.81 -3.20
CA SER A 175 18.60 -6.89 -4.28
C SER A 175 20.00 -7.10 -3.70
N PRO A 176 20.69 -8.19 -4.06
CA PRO A 176 22.07 -8.42 -3.70
C PRO A 176 22.93 -7.45 -4.51
N CYS A 177 23.76 -6.69 -3.81
CA CYS A 177 24.84 -5.96 -4.45
C CYS A 177 26.13 -6.74 -4.26
N ILE A 178 26.72 -7.23 -5.35
CA ILE A 178 28.06 -7.83 -5.32
C ILE A 178 29.06 -6.72 -4.96
N GLY A 179 29.67 -6.79 -3.78
CA GLY A 179 30.69 -5.84 -3.33
C GLY A 179 30.19 -4.57 -2.63
N ALA A 180 28.89 -4.44 -2.37
CA ALA A 180 28.32 -3.37 -1.55
C ALA A 180 27.29 -3.93 -0.55
N GLU A 181 26.84 -3.12 0.42
CA GLU A 181 25.79 -3.52 1.35
C GLU A 181 24.51 -3.87 0.57
N PRO A 182 23.88 -5.04 0.82
CA PRO A 182 22.61 -5.40 0.19
C PRO A 182 21.55 -4.32 0.41
N LEU A 183 20.69 -4.14 -0.59
CA LEU A 183 19.67 -3.10 -0.57
C LEU A 183 18.27 -3.70 -0.54
N VAL A 184 17.37 -2.96 0.09
CA VAL A 184 15.94 -3.21 0.08
C VAL A 184 15.21 -1.98 -0.44
N GLN A 185 14.31 -2.17 -1.37
CA GLN A 185 13.45 -1.12 -1.91
C GLN A 185 12.02 -1.35 -1.44
N PHE A 186 11.42 -0.31 -0.86
CA PHE A 186 9.98 -0.25 -0.62
C PHE A 186 9.30 0.58 -1.70
N GLU A 187 8.16 0.10 -2.18
CA GLU A 187 7.35 0.77 -3.19
C GLU A 187 5.88 0.80 -2.77
N LEU A 188 5.26 1.96 -2.96
CA LEU A 188 3.81 2.14 -2.98
C LEU A 188 3.44 2.45 -4.43
N GLN A 189 2.94 1.42 -5.12
CA GLN A 189 2.40 1.56 -6.46
C GLN A 189 0.89 1.76 -6.37
N HIS A 190 0.36 2.59 -7.24
CA HIS A 190 -1.06 2.88 -7.29
C HIS A 190 -1.53 3.04 -8.73
N PHE A 191 -2.74 2.54 -8.97
CA PHE A 191 -3.49 2.94 -10.15
C PHE A 191 -4.94 3.24 -9.76
N ARG A 192 -5.56 4.11 -10.55
CA ARG A 192 -6.97 4.49 -10.44
C ARG A 192 -7.60 4.65 -11.80
N CYS A 193 -8.88 4.31 -11.90
CA CYS A 193 -9.62 4.38 -13.15
C CYS A 193 -11.11 4.68 -12.91
N ASN A 194 -11.80 4.98 -14.01
CA ASN A 194 -13.25 4.84 -14.10
C ASN A 194 -13.54 3.48 -14.75
N PRO A 195 -13.99 2.46 -13.99
CA PRO A 195 -14.21 1.14 -14.57
C PRO A 195 -15.45 1.09 -15.47
N GLN A 196 -16.33 2.10 -15.41
CA GLN A 196 -17.58 2.17 -16.19
C GLN A 196 -17.45 2.96 -17.49
N LYS A 197 -16.55 3.95 -17.56
CA LYS A 197 -16.32 4.76 -18.76
C LYS A 197 -14.83 4.93 -19.04
N ASN A 198 -14.43 4.89 -20.30
CA ASN A 198 -13.04 5.09 -20.71
C ASN A 198 -12.66 6.58 -20.70
N GLU A 199 -12.64 7.17 -19.51
CA GLU A 199 -12.28 8.56 -19.25
C GLU A 199 -11.37 8.67 -18.02
N PRO A 200 -10.55 9.72 -17.90
CA PRO A 200 -9.75 9.94 -16.71
C PRO A 200 -10.62 9.96 -15.44
N SER A 201 -10.07 9.42 -14.36
CA SER A 201 -10.74 9.47 -13.05
C SER A 201 -10.99 10.93 -12.63
N VAL A 202 -12.12 11.20 -11.97
CA VAL A 202 -12.38 12.51 -11.35
C VAL A 202 -11.32 12.90 -10.30
N ALA A 203 -10.55 11.94 -9.80
CA ALA A 203 -9.43 12.19 -8.88
C ALA A 203 -8.25 12.93 -9.56
N GLU A 204 -8.17 12.97 -10.89
CA GLU A 204 -7.10 13.68 -11.61
C GLU A 204 -7.11 15.19 -11.38
N TYR A 205 -8.27 15.78 -11.08
CA TYR A 205 -8.39 17.23 -10.85
C TYR A 205 -7.66 17.71 -9.58
N VAL A 206 -7.21 16.80 -8.71
CA VAL A 206 -6.50 17.11 -7.45
C VAL A 206 -5.16 16.37 -7.34
N ALA A 207 -4.51 16.07 -8.48
CA ALA A 207 -3.30 15.25 -8.55
C ALA A 207 -2.15 15.73 -7.63
N TRP A 208 -1.94 17.04 -7.47
CA TRP A 208 -0.87 17.58 -6.62
C TRP A 208 -1.12 17.33 -5.12
N PHE A 209 -2.37 17.37 -4.68
CA PHE A 209 -2.75 17.00 -3.31
C PHE A 209 -2.52 15.50 -3.10
N HIS A 210 -2.92 14.69 -4.09
CA HIS A 210 -2.73 13.25 -4.06
C HIS A 210 -1.25 12.88 -3.92
N TYR A 211 -0.35 13.55 -4.65
CA TYR A 211 1.10 13.38 -4.54
C TYR A 211 1.61 13.57 -3.09
N GLY A 212 1.33 14.74 -2.51
CA GLY A 212 1.80 15.07 -1.16
C GLY A 212 1.21 14.13 -0.11
N TYR A 213 -0.07 13.79 -0.26
CA TYR A 213 -0.77 12.89 0.63
C TYR A 213 -0.24 11.46 0.56
N ALA A 214 -0.06 10.91 -0.64
CA ALA A 214 0.48 9.57 -0.85
C ALA A 214 1.90 9.43 -0.28
N LYS A 215 2.77 10.44 -0.48
CA LYS A 215 4.11 10.46 0.13
C LYS A 215 4.06 10.51 1.66
N ALA A 216 3.10 11.23 2.24
CA ALA A 216 2.91 11.26 3.69
C ALA A 216 2.41 9.91 4.23
N LEU A 217 1.50 9.23 3.53
CA LEU A 217 1.07 7.88 3.89
C LEU A 217 2.23 6.87 3.79
N PHE A 218 3.01 6.93 2.72
CA PHE A 218 4.24 6.14 2.56
C PHE A 218 5.22 6.38 3.72
N ALA A 219 5.43 7.64 4.10
CA ALA A 219 6.32 7.98 5.21
C ALA A 219 5.86 7.42 6.56
N ASN A 220 4.55 7.32 6.81
CA ASN A 220 4.01 6.62 7.99
C ASN A 220 4.26 5.11 7.93
N ALA A 221 4.14 4.51 6.75
CA ALA A 221 4.44 3.11 6.54
C ALA A 221 5.91 2.79 6.87
N VAL A 222 6.84 3.56 6.29
CA VAL A 222 8.28 3.48 6.56
C VAL A 222 8.60 3.75 8.03
N GLN A 223 8.00 4.77 8.63
CA GLN A 223 8.19 5.08 10.05
C GLN A 223 7.87 3.87 10.94
N CYS A 224 6.79 3.13 10.64
CA CYS A 224 6.42 1.94 11.42
C CYS A 224 7.45 0.82 11.31
N ILE A 225 8.15 0.71 10.17
CA ILE A 225 9.24 -0.24 9.99
C ILE A 225 10.47 0.21 10.77
N LEU A 226 10.83 1.50 10.71
CA LEU A 226 12.03 2.04 11.35
C LEU A 226 11.95 2.07 12.89
N LEU A 227 10.75 2.12 13.46
CA LEU A 227 10.52 2.19 14.91
C LEU A 227 10.17 0.84 15.57
N ARG A 228 10.29 -0.27 14.83
CA ARG A 228 9.78 -1.58 15.25
C ARG A 228 10.52 -2.18 16.44
#